data_AF-A0A0F7PFU4-F1
#
_entry.id   AF-A0A0F7PFU4-F1
#
_cell.length_a   1.000
_cell.length_b   1.000
_cell.length_c   1.000
_cell.angle_alpha   90.00
_cell.angle_beta   90.00
_cell.angle_gamma   90.00
#
_symmetry.space_group_name_H-M   'P 1'
#
loop_
_entity.id
_entity.type
_entity.pdbx_description
1 polymer ?
#
loop_
_entity_poly.entity_id
_entity_poly.type
_entity_poly.pdbx_seq_one_letter_code
_entity_poly.pdbx_strand_id
1 'polypeptide(L)'
;MYSMFVGHGLLAFAIVALVAMSADVDRDRATALAVVAGLFATVPDVDMVYALTGLVGVPGSSPLAVAESFWSASTVVHRSMTHSLAIAIPATVAFALVGRSTIATAVSFLLAASLIALGTLVSGPITGLVALAFVATGLLVGAAATRHGLGPAAVAGTAFVGLVTHPFGDVLTGQPPELFYPFPFAVFDGRVALSADPTLHLLGAFGAELAAIWLGVYAFSRLRERHLRSALKPRAAVGAAYATAVLVLPPPTVDGSYTFVFSVLAVGFVGAVPPRKHLPEGLTAVTTGLAGVTVAGMAYLLAYLTMDLAPLLALAGQPF
;
A
#
# COMPACT_ATOMS: atom_id res chain seq x y z
N MET A 1 -4.25 -14.98 1.68
CA MET A 1 -4.35 -14.34 0.34
C MET A 1 -4.49 -12.83 0.56
N TYR A 2 -3.67 -11.96 -0.03
CA TYR A 2 -3.37 -10.65 0.59
C TYR A 2 -3.37 -9.47 -0.38
N SER A 3 -3.98 -8.37 0.09
CA SER A 3 -4.17 -7.10 -0.61
C SER A 3 -2.85 -6.36 -0.78
N MET A 4 -2.66 -5.73 -1.93
CA MET A 4 -1.61 -4.74 -2.11
C MET A 4 -1.97 -3.45 -1.38
N PHE A 5 -1.12 -3.04 -0.45
CA PHE A 5 -1.36 -1.85 0.34
C PHE A 5 -0.96 -0.60 -0.41
N VAL A 6 -1.89 0.15 -0.99
CA VAL A 6 -1.57 1.50 -1.54
C VAL A 6 -1.02 2.42 -0.44
N GLY A 7 -1.30 2.10 0.84
CA GLY A 7 -0.83 2.83 2.01
C GLY A 7 0.69 2.99 2.14
N HIS A 8 1.53 2.05 1.68
CA HIS A 8 2.99 2.17 1.87
C HIS A 8 3.59 3.32 1.04
N GLY A 9 3.07 3.56 -0.18
CA GLY A 9 3.42 4.73 -0.99
C GLY A 9 3.10 6.04 -0.29
N LEU A 10 1.91 6.14 0.30
CA LEU A 10 1.50 7.31 1.07
C LEU A 10 2.22 7.45 2.41
N LEU A 11 2.62 6.35 3.03
CA LEU A 11 3.42 6.33 4.24
C LEU A 11 4.82 6.89 3.96
N ALA A 12 5.51 6.39 2.93
CA ALA A 12 6.82 6.88 2.51
C ALA A 12 6.76 8.37 2.12
N PHE A 13 5.75 8.75 1.35
CA PHE A 13 5.46 10.15 1.04
C PHE A 13 5.34 10.98 2.33
N ALA A 14 4.53 10.52 3.29
CA ALA A 14 4.27 11.28 4.50
C ALA A 14 5.49 11.41 5.40
N ILE A 15 6.26 10.33 5.58
CA ILE A 15 7.49 10.34 6.36
C ILE A 15 8.44 11.39 5.79
N VAL A 16 8.72 11.33 4.48
CA VAL A 16 9.66 12.26 3.85
C VAL A 16 9.13 13.70 3.84
N ALA A 17 7.84 13.91 3.57
CA ALA A 17 7.22 15.23 3.62
C ALA A 17 7.33 15.86 5.02
N LEU A 18 6.97 15.13 6.06
CA LEU A 18 6.96 15.63 7.44
C LEU A 18 8.38 15.91 7.95
N VAL A 19 9.34 15.04 7.62
CA VAL A 19 10.75 15.24 7.97
C VAL A 19 11.36 16.42 7.20
N ALA A 20 11.05 16.57 5.92
CA ALA A 20 11.53 17.71 5.14
C ALA A 20 10.96 19.03 5.68
N MET A 21 9.67 19.08 6.01
CA MET A 21 9.05 20.26 6.62
C MET A 21 9.62 20.57 8.02
N SER A 22 9.94 19.56 8.84
CA SER A 22 10.54 19.79 10.16
C SER A 22 11.99 20.27 10.07
N ALA A 23 12.67 19.99 8.95
CA ALA A 23 14.00 20.48 8.63
C ALA A 23 13.99 21.83 7.87
N ASP A 24 12.84 22.53 7.82
CA ASP A 24 12.65 23.82 7.15
C ASP A 24 13.03 23.80 5.65
N VAL A 25 12.89 22.63 5.01
CA VAL A 25 13.06 22.50 3.56
C VAL A 25 11.89 23.20 2.88
N ASP A 26 12.21 23.99 1.85
CA ASP A 26 11.22 24.64 1.00
C ASP A 26 10.13 23.65 0.51
N ARG A 27 8.89 24.12 0.42
CA ARG A 27 7.72 23.26 0.18
C ARG A 27 7.72 22.59 -1.18
N ASP A 28 8.20 23.27 -2.22
CA ASP A 28 8.27 22.67 -3.56
C ASP A 28 9.31 21.55 -3.55
N ARG A 29 10.43 21.78 -2.86
CA ARG A 29 11.46 20.75 -2.66
C ARG A 29 10.98 19.60 -1.79
N ALA A 30 10.30 19.88 -0.67
CA ALA A 30 9.72 18.87 0.21
C ALA A 30 8.67 18.02 -0.52
N THR A 31 7.85 18.64 -1.38
CA THR A 31 6.88 17.95 -2.23
C THR A 31 7.58 17.03 -3.22
N ALA A 32 8.62 17.51 -3.92
CA ALA A 32 9.39 16.69 -4.84
C ALA A 32 10.03 15.47 -4.16
N LEU A 33 10.64 15.67 -2.99
CA LEU A 33 11.22 14.58 -2.19
C LEU A 33 10.15 13.56 -1.77
N ALA A 34 9.02 14.04 -1.25
CA ALA A 34 7.92 13.17 -0.81
C ALA A 34 7.33 12.36 -1.96
N VAL A 35 7.11 12.98 -3.13
CA VAL A 35 6.63 12.29 -4.34
C VAL A 35 7.61 11.21 -4.76
N VAL A 36 8.92 11.52 -4.83
CA VAL A 36 9.93 10.54 -5.21
C VAL A 36 10.02 9.40 -4.21
N ALA A 37 9.90 9.66 -2.90
CA ALA A 37 9.86 8.62 -1.88
C ALA A 37 8.65 7.70 -2.03
N GLY A 38 7.46 8.27 -2.27
CA GLY A 38 6.25 7.50 -2.56
C GLY A 38 6.39 6.65 -3.82
N LEU A 39 6.96 7.21 -4.90
CA LEU A 39 7.24 6.46 -6.13
C LEU A 39 8.18 5.29 -5.86
N PHE A 40 9.29 5.49 -5.15
CA PHE A 40 10.20 4.40 -4.81
C PHE A 40 9.57 3.32 -3.93
N ALA A 41 8.66 3.70 -3.03
CA ALA A 41 7.92 2.74 -2.23
C ALA A 41 7.00 1.86 -3.09
N THR A 42 6.46 2.40 -4.19
CA THR A 42 5.63 1.66 -5.16
C THR A 42 6.42 0.95 -6.27
N VAL A 43 7.75 1.14 -6.38
CA VAL A 43 8.58 0.47 -7.39
C VAL A 43 8.51 -1.06 -7.27
N PRO A 44 8.60 -1.65 -6.07
CA PRO A 44 8.36 -3.08 -5.85
C PRO A 44 7.04 -3.61 -6.44
N ASP A 45 5.94 -2.85 -6.37
CA ASP A 45 4.60 -3.25 -6.83
C ASP A 45 4.51 -3.56 -8.33
N VAL A 46 5.49 -3.14 -9.13
CA VAL A 46 5.51 -3.42 -10.58
C VAL A 46 5.60 -4.92 -10.86
N ASP A 47 6.06 -5.72 -9.90
CA ASP A 47 6.05 -7.18 -9.99
C ASP A 47 4.63 -7.77 -10.19
N MET A 48 3.59 -7.04 -9.84
CA MET A 48 2.19 -7.38 -10.10
C MET A 48 1.79 -7.34 -11.56
N VAL A 49 2.60 -6.78 -12.45
CA VAL A 49 2.40 -6.97 -13.89
C VAL A 49 2.36 -8.47 -14.21
N TYR A 50 3.09 -9.30 -13.45
CA TYR A 50 2.99 -10.75 -13.53
C TYR A 50 1.58 -11.29 -13.26
N ALA A 51 0.80 -10.66 -12.39
CA ALA A 51 -0.56 -11.09 -12.07
C ALA A 51 -1.51 -11.07 -13.28
N LEU A 52 -1.18 -10.29 -14.33
CA LEU A 52 -1.90 -10.34 -15.62
C LEU A 52 -1.80 -11.70 -16.31
N THR A 53 -0.76 -12.49 -16.03
CA THR A 53 -0.67 -13.87 -16.53
C THR A 53 -1.78 -14.76 -15.98
N GLY A 54 -2.29 -14.46 -14.78
CA GLY A 54 -3.46 -15.12 -14.20
C GLY A 54 -4.75 -14.87 -14.99
N LEU A 55 -4.80 -13.83 -15.84
CA LEU A 55 -5.97 -13.53 -16.68
C LEU A 55 -6.01 -14.37 -17.96
N VAL A 56 -4.92 -15.03 -18.32
CA VAL A 56 -4.82 -15.82 -19.56
C VAL A 56 -5.57 -17.14 -19.37
N GLY A 57 -6.57 -17.39 -20.22
CA GLY A 57 -7.28 -18.67 -20.24
C GLY A 57 -8.41 -18.78 -19.22
N VAL A 58 -9.02 -17.66 -18.79
CA VAL A 58 -10.24 -17.65 -17.97
C VAL A 58 -11.49 -17.44 -18.86
N PRO A 59 -12.06 -18.49 -19.50
CA PRO A 59 -13.25 -18.33 -20.33
C PRO A 59 -14.52 -18.16 -19.48
N GLY A 60 -15.35 -17.17 -19.82
CA GLY A 60 -16.76 -17.09 -19.38
C GLY A 60 -17.02 -16.90 -17.89
N SER A 61 -16.07 -16.37 -17.11
CA SER A 61 -16.16 -16.26 -15.66
C SER A 61 -16.76 -14.92 -15.17
N SER A 62 -17.30 -14.91 -13.95
CA SER A 62 -17.80 -13.68 -13.31
C SER A 62 -16.64 -12.70 -13.03
N PRO A 63 -16.90 -11.39 -12.94
CA PRO A 63 -15.87 -10.40 -12.57
C PRO A 63 -15.12 -10.75 -11.28
N LEU A 64 -15.80 -11.45 -10.35
CA LEU A 64 -15.21 -11.92 -9.10
C LEU A 64 -14.19 -13.04 -9.32
N ALA A 65 -14.50 -14.01 -10.18
CA ALA A 65 -13.59 -15.10 -10.52
C ALA A 65 -12.36 -14.61 -11.31
N VAL A 66 -12.52 -13.58 -12.15
CA VAL A 66 -11.38 -12.90 -12.80
C VAL A 66 -10.47 -12.24 -11.76
N ALA A 67 -11.06 -11.55 -10.77
CA ALA A 67 -10.31 -10.94 -9.69
C ALA A 67 -9.57 -12.00 -8.86
N GLU A 68 -10.24 -13.09 -8.46
CA GLU A 68 -9.60 -14.20 -7.71
C GLU A 68 -8.41 -14.80 -8.45
N SER A 69 -8.53 -15.01 -9.76
CA SER A 69 -7.45 -15.57 -10.59
C SER A 69 -6.24 -14.63 -10.68
N PHE A 70 -6.49 -13.33 -10.89
CA PHE A 70 -5.45 -12.29 -10.85
C PHE A 70 -4.71 -12.27 -9.50
N TRP A 71 -5.46 -12.23 -8.39
CA TRP A 71 -4.90 -12.18 -7.04
C TRP A 71 -4.21 -13.48 -6.61
N SER A 72 -4.62 -14.63 -7.16
CA SER A 72 -3.92 -15.90 -6.94
C SER A 72 -2.55 -15.88 -7.62
N ALA A 73 -2.50 -15.48 -8.90
CA ALA A 73 -1.26 -15.39 -9.67
C ALA A 73 -0.25 -14.38 -9.07
N SER A 74 -0.74 -13.29 -8.48
CA SER A 74 0.13 -12.29 -7.85
C SER A 74 0.94 -12.85 -6.67
N THR A 75 0.44 -13.87 -5.98
CA THR A 75 1.09 -14.40 -4.75
C THR A 75 2.30 -15.29 -4.98
N VAL A 76 2.55 -15.72 -6.21
CA VAL A 76 3.60 -16.72 -6.52
C VAL A 76 5.00 -16.12 -6.59
N VAL A 77 5.12 -14.85 -6.97
CA VAL A 77 6.42 -14.19 -7.23
C VAL A 77 6.62 -12.92 -6.40
N HIS A 78 5.54 -12.29 -5.99
CA HIS A 78 5.54 -11.15 -5.07
C HIS A 78 6.03 -11.62 -3.69
N ARG A 79 6.98 -10.90 -3.07
CA ARG A 79 7.48 -11.02 -1.66
C ARG A 79 8.88 -11.62 -1.40
N SER A 80 9.59 -12.06 -2.43
CA SER A 80 11.01 -12.42 -2.26
C SER A 80 11.88 -11.16 -2.43
N MET A 81 12.49 -11.01 -3.60
CA MET A 81 13.48 -9.97 -3.88
C MET A 81 12.94 -8.54 -3.74
N THR A 82 11.66 -8.30 -4.06
CA THR A 82 11.03 -6.97 -4.02
C THR A 82 10.73 -6.48 -2.61
N HIS A 83 10.66 -7.39 -1.62
CA HIS A 83 10.40 -7.09 -0.21
C HIS A 83 11.65 -7.23 0.68
N SER A 84 12.83 -7.41 0.07
CA SER A 84 14.07 -7.61 0.82
C SER A 84 14.75 -6.29 1.20
N LEU A 85 14.99 -6.13 2.51
CA LEU A 85 15.79 -5.04 3.06
C LEU A 85 17.26 -5.17 2.65
N ALA A 86 17.75 -6.41 2.46
CA ALA A 86 19.10 -6.65 1.98
C ALA A 86 19.27 -6.18 0.52
N ILE A 87 18.24 -6.37 -0.32
CA ILE A 87 18.22 -5.91 -1.73
C ILE A 87 17.98 -4.41 -1.82
N ALA A 88 17.22 -3.82 -0.89
CA ALA A 88 16.95 -2.38 -0.87
C ALA A 88 18.23 -1.53 -0.82
N ILE A 89 19.30 -2.00 -0.17
CA ILE A 89 20.57 -1.28 -0.05
C ILE A 89 21.27 -1.10 -1.42
N PRO A 90 21.67 -2.16 -2.15
CA PRO A 90 22.29 -2.02 -3.46
C PRO A 90 21.34 -1.38 -4.49
N ALA A 91 20.02 -1.62 -4.40
CA ALA A 91 19.03 -0.97 -5.25
C ALA A 91 19.01 0.55 -5.06
N THR A 92 19.02 1.02 -3.81
CA THR A 92 19.12 2.45 -3.45
C THR A 92 20.34 3.10 -4.09
N VAL A 93 21.50 2.45 -4.00
CA VAL A 93 22.75 2.95 -4.59
C VAL A 93 22.63 3.02 -6.11
N ALA A 94 22.12 1.96 -6.75
CA ALA A 94 21.91 1.94 -8.19
C ALA A 94 21.02 3.10 -8.66
N PHE A 95 19.89 3.33 -7.98
CA PHE A 95 18.93 4.38 -8.33
C PHE A 95 19.45 5.80 -8.08
N ALA A 96 20.33 6.00 -7.08
CA ALA A 96 20.93 7.29 -6.81
C ALA A 96 22.01 7.71 -7.84
N LEU A 97 22.69 6.73 -8.44
CA LEU A 97 23.82 6.94 -9.35
C LEU A 97 23.42 7.14 -10.82
N VAL A 98 22.22 6.71 -11.22
CA VAL A 98 21.78 6.77 -12.62
C VAL A 98 21.68 8.21 -13.13
N GLY A 99 22.24 8.47 -14.31
CA GLY A 99 22.16 9.77 -14.99
C GLY A 99 23.06 10.87 -14.40
N ARG A 100 24.00 10.53 -13.51
CA ARG A 100 24.90 11.50 -12.86
C ARG A 100 26.15 11.81 -13.69
N SER A 101 26.84 10.76 -14.10
CA SER A 101 28.02 10.79 -14.96
C SER A 101 28.10 9.46 -15.70
N THR A 102 28.96 9.36 -16.70
CA THR A 102 29.16 8.10 -17.43
C THR A 102 29.59 6.97 -16.49
N ILE A 103 30.54 7.23 -15.60
CA ILE A 103 31.05 6.22 -14.64
C ILE A 103 29.97 5.82 -13.63
N ALA A 104 29.29 6.80 -13.02
CA ALA A 104 28.23 6.52 -12.04
C ALA A 104 27.07 5.74 -12.66
N THR A 105 26.70 6.07 -13.91
CA THR A 105 25.65 5.36 -14.64
C THR A 105 26.09 3.94 -15.00
N ALA A 106 27.36 3.72 -15.37
CA ALA A 106 27.88 2.37 -15.59
C ALA A 106 27.84 1.52 -14.30
N VAL A 107 28.22 2.09 -13.14
CA VAL A 107 28.10 1.42 -11.83
C VAL A 107 26.65 1.11 -11.50
N SER A 108 25.73 2.05 -11.75
CA SER A 108 24.29 1.85 -11.58
C SER A 108 23.77 0.64 -12.37
N PHE A 109 24.13 0.56 -13.66
CA PHE A 109 23.74 -0.58 -14.50
C PHE A 109 24.41 -1.89 -14.09
N LEU A 110 25.66 -1.85 -13.64
CA LEU A 110 26.33 -3.03 -13.11
C LEU A 110 25.59 -3.59 -11.88
N LEU A 111 25.25 -2.72 -10.92
CA LEU A 111 24.47 -3.12 -9.74
C LEU A 111 23.10 -3.68 -10.14
N ALA A 112 22.39 -3.02 -11.06
CA ALA A 112 21.11 -3.50 -11.55
C ALA A 112 21.22 -4.88 -12.22
N ALA A 113 22.24 -5.08 -13.06
CA ALA A 113 22.50 -6.38 -13.70
C ALA A 113 22.86 -7.46 -12.67
N SER A 114 23.65 -7.14 -11.65
CA SER A 114 23.98 -8.07 -10.56
C SER A 114 22.74 -8.48 -9.77
N LEU A 115 21.81 -7.56 -9.52
CA LEU A 115 20.54 -7.85 -8.85
C LEU A 115 19.67 -8.81 -9.69
N ILE A 116 19.54 -8.54 -11.00
CA ILE A 116 18.80 -9.43 -11.91
C ILE A 116 19.43 -10.82 -11.96
N ALA A 117 20.77 -10.89 -12.09
CA ALA A 117 21.50 -12.14 -12.12
C ALA A 117 21.33 -12.92 -10.81
N LEU A 118 21.40 -12.24 -9.66
CA LEU A 118 21.18 -12.86 -8.35
C LEU A 118 19.80 -13.50 -8.25
N GLY A 119 18.74 -12.74 -8.55
CA GLY A 119 17.37 -13.27 -8.52
C GLY A 119 17.18 -14.46 -9.46
N THR A 120 17.78 -14.38 -10.65
CA THR A 120 17.75 -15.47 -11.66
C THR A 120 18.45 -16.73 -11.17
N LEU A 121 19.64 -16.59 -10.60
CA LEU A 121 20.49 -17.72 -10.20
C LEU A 121 20.00 -18.39 -8.91
N VAL A 122 19.45 -17.62 -7.98
CA VAL A 122 18.98 -18.13 -6.67
C VAL A 122 17.55 -18.67 -6.76
N SER A 123 16.67 -17.97 -7.48
CA SER A 123 15.22 -18.22 -7.44
C SER A 123 14.61 -18.44 -8.82
N GLY A 124 15.44 -18.63 -9.85
CA GLY A 124 15.02 -18.97 -11.19
C GLY A 124 14.61 -17.78 -12.07
N PRO A 125 14.31 -18.04 -13.36
CA PRO A 125 14.14 -17.02 -14.38
C PRO A 125 12.95 -16.08 -14.14
N ILE A 126 11.87 -16.55 -13.50
CA ILE A 126 10.71 -15.72 -13.19
C ILE A 126 11.09 -14.61 -12.19
N THR A 127 11.85 -14.96 -11.14
CA THR A 127 12.38 -13.98 -10.19
C THR A 127 13.33 -13.00 -10.88
N GLY A 128 14.13 -13.47 -11.84
CA GLY A 128 14.95 -12.61 -12.71
C GLY A 128 14.14 -11.57 -13.51
N LEU A 129 13.01 -11.98 -14.08
CA LEU A 129 12.10 -11.07 -14.80
C LEU A 129 11.45 -10.02 -13.86
N VAL A 130 11.05 -10.44 -12.67
CA VAL A 130 10.55 -9.53 -11.64
C VAL A 130 11.63 -8.55 -11.18
N ALA A 131 12.85 -9.04 -10.94
CA ALA A 131 14.00 -8.21 -10.62
C ALA A 131 14.27 -7.18 -11.71
N LEU A 132 14.17 -7.57 -13.00
CA LEU A 132 14.30 -6.65 -14.13
C LEU A 132 13.25 -5.55 -14.10
N ALA A 133 11.98 -5.88 -13.89
CA ALA A 133 10.90 -4.90 -13.81
C ALA A 133 11.08 -3.93 -12.63
N PHE A 134 11.48 -4.46 -11.47
CA PHE A 134 11.82 -3.69 -10.27
C PHE A 134 12.97 -2.71 -10.52
N VAL A 135 14.13 -3.19 -11.00
CA VAL A 135 15.30 -2.31 -11.19
C VAL A 135 15.07 -1.33 -12.35
N ALA A 136 14.41 -1.74 -13.44
CA ALA A 136 14.10 -0.84 -14.54
C ALA A 136 13.22 0.32 -14.08
N THR A 137 12.17 0.04 -13.29
CA THR A 137 11.28 1.09 -12.79
C THR A 137 12.00 1.99 -11.78
N GLY A 138 12.77 1.42 -10.85
CA GLY A 138 13.57 2.22 -9.90
C GLY A 138 14.61 3.10 -10.59
N LEU A 139 15.26 2.62 -11.65
CA LEU A 139 16.18 3.40 -12.47
C LEU A 139 15.45 4.53 -13.22
N LEU A 140 14.24 4.30 -13.72
CA LEU A 140 13.41 5.34 -14.34
C LEU A 140 13.06 6.45 -13.34
N VAL A 141 12.62 6.09 -12.14
CA VAL A 141 12.33 7.05 -11.06
C VAL A 141 13.60 7.82 -10.68
N GLY A 142 14.73 7.13 -10.47
CA GLY A 142 16.01 7.76 -10.16
C GLY A 142 16.52 8.70 -11.25
N ALA A 143 16.38 8.32 -12.52
CA ALA A 143 16.77 9.13 -13.67
C ALA A 143 15.87 10.37 -13.82
N ALA A 144 14.56 10.22 -13.62
CA ALA A 144 13.61 11.33 -13.59
C ALA A 144 13.96 12.31 -12.46
N ALA A 145 14.17 11.80 -11.24
CA ALA A 145 14.57 12.59 -10.08
C ALA A 145 15.86 13.40 -10.34
N THR A 146 16.87 12.76 -10.93
CA THR A 146 18.12 13.42 -11.33
C THR A 146 17.89 14.52 -12.38
N ARG A 147 17.08 14.24 -13.42
CA ARG A 147 16.71 15.23 -14.45
C ARG A 147 15.94 16.43 -13.88
N HIS A 148 15.16 16.22 -12.82
CA HIS A 148 14.46 17.27 -12.09
C HIS A 148 15.31 17.93 -10.99
N GLY A 149 16.64 17.74 -11.00
CA GLY A 149 17.56 18.46 -10.12
C GLY A 149 17.61 17.96 -8.67
N LEU A 150 17.18 16.74 -8.39
CA LEU A 150 17.45 16.11 -7.09
C LEU A 150 18.90 15.65 -7.04
N GLY A 151 19.60 15.92 -5.93
CA GLY A 151 20.98 15.47 -5.72
C GLY A 151 21.07 13.97 -5.40
N PRO A 152 22.24 13.33 -5.51
CA PRO A 152 22.38 11.88 -5.30
C PRO A 152 21.99 11.46 -3.88
N ALA A 153 22.35 12.24 -2.86
CA ALA A 153 21.97 11.97 -1.48
C ALA A 153 20.45 12.06 -1.25
N ALA A 154 19.78 13.00 -1.92
CA ALA A 154 18.33 13.13 -1.86
C ALA A 154 17.63 11.92 -2.49
N VAL A 155 18.08 11.51 -3.68
CA VAL A 155 17.55 10.31 -4.35
C VAL A 155 17.80 9.07 -3.49
N ALA A 156 19.02 8.89 -2.99
CA ALA A 156 19.36 7.77 -2.10
C ALA A 156 18.49 7.74 -0.84
N GLY A 157 18.32 8.88 -0.15
CA GLY A 157 17.48 8.95 1.05
C GLY A 157 16.02 8.62 0.76
N THR A 158 15.45 9.16 -0.32
CA THR A 158 14.05 8.89 -0.69
C THR A 158 13.84 7.46 -1.17
N ALA A 159 14.78 6.89 -1.92
CA ALA A 159 14.77 5.50 -2.35
C ALA A 159 14.87 4.55 -1.15
N PHE A 160 15.78 4.84 -0.22
CA PHE A 160 15.93 4.05 0.99
C PHE A 160 14.64 4.04 1.82
N VAL A 161 14.06 5.21 2.11
CA VAL A 161 12.80 5.29 2.86
C VAL A 161 11.67 4.55 2.14
N GLY A 162 11.53 4.74 0.81
CA GLY A 162 10.51 4.05 0.04
C GLY A 162 10.66 2.53 0.09
N LEU A 163 11.86 2.03 -0.23
CA LEU A 163 12.14 0.60 -0.29
C LEU A 163 12.09 -0.09 1.08
N VAL A 164 12.48 0.59 2.17
CA VAL A 164 12.43 0.02 3.53
C VAL A 164 11.03 0.03 4.11
N THR A 165 10.18 0.98 3.74
CA THR A 165 8.79 1.02 4.25
C THR A 165 7.87 0.05 3.51
N HIS A 166 8.19 -0.28 2.25
CA HIS A 166 7.38 -1.15 1.41
C HIS A 166 7.08 -2.54 2.02
N PRO A 167 8.06 -3.33 2.52
CA PRO A 167 7.82 -4.71 2.93
C PRO A 167 6.84 -4.85 4.10
N PHE A 168 6.74 -3.83 4.94
CA PHE A 168 5.95 -3.89 6.17
C PHE A 168 4.43 -3.78 5.93
N GLY A 169 4.00 -3.37 4.73
CA GLY A 169 2.58 -3.42 4.36
C GLY A 169 2.00 -4.83 4.52
N ASP A 170 2.78 -5.85 4.14
CA ASP A 170 2.32 -7.23 4.11
C ASP A 170 2.35 -7.94 5.45
N VAL A 171 2.94 -7.38 6.50
CA VAL A 171 3.10 -8.07 7.79
C VAL A 171 1.76 -8.43 8.45
N LEU A 172 0.72 -7.63 8.21
CA LEU A 172 -0.58 -7.78 8.88
C LEU A 172 -1.59 -8.59 8.07
N THR A 173 -1.47 -8.65 6.75
CA THR A 173 -2.34 -9.51 5.98
C THR A 173 -1.56 -10.72 5.53
N GLY A 174 -0.40 -10.51 4.89
CA GLY A 174 0.50 -11.41 4.16
C GLY A 174 0.91 -12.76 4.70
N GLN A 175 1.53 -13.57 3.82
CA GLN A 175 2.63 -14.41 4.26
C GLN A 175 3.76 -13.41 4.55
N PRO A 176 4.51 -13.59 5.64
CA PRO A 176 5.52 -12.61 6.00
C PRO A 176 6.54 -12.45 4.87
N PRO A 177 6.98 -11.21 4.59
CA PRO A 177 7.99 -10.97 3.56
C PRO A 177 9.33 -11.62 3.92
N GLU A 178 10.07 -12.06 2.90
CA GLU A 178 11.45 -12.54 3.06
C GLU A 178 12.41 -11.35 3.22
N LEU A 179 12.35 -10.68 4.38
CA LEU A 179 13.06 -9.41 4.64
C LEU A 179 14.58 -9.46 4.39
N PHE A 180 15.19 -10.64 4.48
CA PHE A 180 16.62 -10.84 4.27
C PHE A 180 16.96 -11.72 3.07
N TYR A 181 16.02 -11.93 2.14
CA TYR A 181 16.34 -12.61 0.87
C TYR A 181 17.62 -12.01 0.23
N PRO A 182 18.57 -12.82 -0.27
CA PRO A 182 18.49 -14.28 -0.49
C PRO A 182 18.97 -15.14 0.69
N PHE A 183 19.22 -14.54 1.85
CA PHE A 183 19.68 -15.28 3.02
C PHE A 183 18.51 -16.01 3.69
N PRO A 184 18.73 -17.22 4.25
CA PRO A 184 17.67 -18.05 4.84
C PRO A 184 17.25 -17.58 6.24
N PHE A 185 17.22 -16.27 6.49
CA PHE A 185 16.83 -15.69 7.79
C PHE A 185 15.36 -15.29 7.77
N ALA A 186 14.54 -16.05 8.49
CA ALA A 186 13.15 -15.69 8.76
C ALA A 186 13.06 -14.81 10.01
N VAL A 187 12.43 -13.64 9.88
CA VAL A 187 12.11 -12.76 11.01
C VAL A 187 10.76 -13.11 11.62
N PHE A 188 9.83 -13.52 10.77
CA PHE A 188 8.47 -13.89 11.14
C PHE A 188 8.21 -15.33 10.68
N ASP A 189 7.57 -16.11 11.53
CA ASP A 189 7.11 -17.48 11.27
C ASP A 189 5.69 -17.54 10.68
N GLY A 190 5.01 -16.39 10.61
CA GLY A 190 3.71 -16.21 10.00
C GLY A 190 3.30 -14.74 10.00
N ARG A 191 2.04 -14.48 9.59
CA ARG A 191 1.44 -13.14 9.70
C ARG A 191 1.38 -12.70 11.15
N VAL A 192 1.55 -11.40 11.40
CA VAL A 192 1.35 -10.84 12.73
C VAL A 192 -0.16 -10.67 12.96
N ALA A 193 -0.74 -11.59 13.73
CA ALA A 193 -2.15 -11.56 14.07
C ALA A 193 -2.45 -10.49 15.12
N LEU A 194 -3.29 -9.51 14.76
CA LEU A 194 -3.81 -8.48 15.69
C LEU A 194 -4.93 -9.01 16.59
N SER A 195 -5.60 -10.09 16.16
CA SER A 195 -6.69 -10.75 16.89
C SER A 195 -6.75 -12.22 16.49
N ALA A 196 -7.25 -13.07 17.39
CA ALA A 196 -7.61 -14.46 17.08
C ALA A 196 -8.89 -14.54 16.24
N ASP A 197 -9.76 -13.53 16.33
CA ASP A 197 -10.94 -13.39 15.47
C ASP A 197 -10.48 -12.91 14.07
N PRO A 198 -10.76 -13.66 12.99
CA PRO A 198 -10.34 -13.32 11.63
C PRO A 198 -10.92 -11.99 11.10
N THR A 199 -12.13 -11.63 11.52
CA THR A 199 -12.80 -10.39 11.15
C THR A 199 -12.16 -9.20 11.85
N LEU A 200 -11.94 -9.30 13.16
CA LEU A 200 -11.26 -8.25 13.93
C LEU A 200 -9.82 -8.06 13.46
N HIS A 201 -9.13 -9.13 13.07
CA HIS A 201 -7.81 -9.05 12.46
C HIS A 201 -7.83 -8.28 11.13
N LEU A 202 -8.76 -8.60 10.23
CA LEU A 202 -8.94 -7.86 8.96
C LEU A 202 -9.25 -6.38 9.22
N LEU A 203 -10.18 -6.07 10.13
CA LEU A 203 -10.55 -4.69 10.45
C LEU A 203 -9.38 -3.91 11.09
N GLY A 204 -8.56 -4.57 11.90
CA GLY A 204 -7.33 -4.01 12.44
C GLY A 204 -6.30 -3.70 11.35
N ALA A 205 -6.06 -4.63 10.43
CA ALA A 205 -5.15 -4.44 9.29
C ALA A 205 -5.64 -3.31 8.36
N PHE A 206 -6.94 -3.30 8.06
CA PHE A 206 -7.60 -2.22 7.31
C PHE A 206 -7.47 -0.87 8.02
N GLY A 207 -7.62 -0.83 9.34
CA GLY A 207 -7.40 0.39 10.13
C GLY A 207 -5.96 0.91 10.07
N ALA A 208 -4.97 0.01 10.12
CA ALA A 208 -3.56 0.37 9.96
C ALA A 208 -3.27 0.95 8.57
N GLU A 209 -3.85 0.37 7.51
CA GLU A 209 -3.77 0.90 6.16
C GLU A 209 -4.41 2.29 6.05
N LEU A 210 -5.62 2.46 6.58
CA LEU A 210 -6.28 3.76 6.61
C LEU A 210 -5.47 4.81 7.35
N ALA A 211 -4.79 4.44 8.45
CA ALA A 211 -3.91 5.36 9.17
C ALA A 211 -2.74 5.82 8.29
N ALA A 212 -2.11 4.92 7.53
CA ALA A 212 -1.05 5.27 6.58
C ALA A 212 -1.55 6.22 5.47
N ILE A 213 -2.74 5.94 4.91
CA ILE A 213 -3.36 6.80 3.89
C ILE A 213 -3.71 8.18 4.48
N TRP A 214 -4.29 8.24 5.67
CA TRP A 214 -4.59 9.49 6.38
C TRP A 214 -3.33 10.30 6.67
N LEU A 215 -2.23 9.64 7.02
CA LEU A 215 -0.94 10.31 7.25
C LEU A 215 -0.42 10.95 5.96
N GLY A 216 -0.56 10.29 4.81
CA GLY A 216 -0.27 10.85 3.49
C GLY A 216 -1.14 12.06 3.15
N VAL A 217 -2.45 11.95 3.34
CA VAL A 217 -3.40 13.07 3.12
C VAL A 217 -3.10 14.24 4.05
N TYR A 218 -2.77 13.97 5.31
CA TYR A 218 -2.35 14.97 6.28
C TYR A 218 -1.06 15.68 5.83
N ALA A 219 -0.01 14.93 5.50
CA ALA A 219 1.25 15.49 5.01
C ALA A 219 1.04 16.35 3.75
N PHE A 220 0.24 15.88 2.79
CA PHE A 220 -0.11 16.65 1.61
C PHE A 220 -0.86 17.94 1.96
N SER A 221 -1.82 17.89 2.88
CA SER A 221 -2.54 19.08 3.32
C SER A 221 -1.63 20.12 3.97
N ARG A 222 -0.61 19.68 4.73
CA ARG A 222 0.39 20.56 5.35
C ARG A 222 1.29 21.21 4.30
N LEU A 223 1.79 20.44 3.34
CA LEU A 223 2.56 20.95 2.20
C LEU A 223 1.77 22.01 1.40
N ARG A 224 0.46 21.77 1.21
CA ARG A 224 -0.44 22.69 0.50
C ARG A 224 -1.05 23.79 1.36
N GLU A 225 -0.73 23.84 2.65
CA GLU A 225 -1.20 24.87 3.57
C GLU A 225 -2.73 24.89 3.73
N ARG A 226 -3.36 23.72 3.63
CA ARG A 226 -4.81 23.56 3.68
C ARG A 226 -5.24 22.80 4.93
N HIS A 227 -6.36 23.23 5.51
CA HIS A 227 -6.98 22.53 6.63
C HIS A 227 -7.84 21.36 6.14
N LEU A 228 -7.59 20.15 6.66
CA LEU A 228 -8.42 18.98 6.34
C LEU A 228 -9.89 19.17 6.73
N ARG A 229 -10.15 19.88 7.84
CA ARG A 229 -11.50 20.14 8.33
C ARG A 229 -12.37 20.90 7.31
N SER A 230 -11.80 21.81 6.52
CA SER A 230 -12.54 22.52 5.47
C SER A 230 -12.83 21.66 4.23
N ALA A 231 -11.98 20.65 3.99
CA ALA A 231 -12.15 19.69 2.89
C ALA A 231 -13.16 18.57 3.22
N LEU A 232 -13.40 18.30 4.50
CA LEU A 232 -14.37 17.31 4.95
C LEU A 232 -15.82 17.79 4.71
N LYS A 233 -16.65 16.92 4.16
CA LYS A 233 -18.09 17.19 3.92
C LYS A 233 -18.97 16.22 4.72
N PRO A 234 -20.15 16.65 5.21
CA PRO A 234 -21.05 15.81 6.02
C PRO A 234 -21.47 14.50 5.36
N ARG A 235 -21.49 14.45 4.03
CA ARG A 235 -21.77 13.24 3.22
C ARG A 235 -20.86 12.04 3.53
N ALA A 236 -19.71 12.23 4.17
CA ALA A 236 -18.92 11.12 4.72
C ALA A 236 -19.74 10.25 5.70
N ALA A 237 -20.75 10.82 6.37
CA ALA A 237 -21.65 10.10 7.27
C ALA A 237 -22.49 9.02 6.59
N VAL A 238 -22.63 9.04 5.24
CA VAL A 238 -23.26 7.94 4.49
C VAL A 238 -22.53 6.61 4.73
N GLY A 239 -21.23 6.66 5.07
CA GLY A 239 -20.47 5.51 5.55
C GLY A 239 -21.16 4.71 6.65
N ALA A 240 -21.90 5.38 7.55
CA ALA A 240 -22.55 4.73 8.68
C ALA A 240 -23.61 3.70 8.26
N ALA A 241 -24.22 3.87 7.08
CA ALA A 241 -25.16 2.90 6.53
C ALA A 241 -24.53 1.52 6.30
N TYR A 242 -23.19 1.45 6.16
CA TYR A 242 -22.48 0.18 5.97
C TYR A 242 -22.54 -0.74 7.21
N ALA A 243 -22.99 -0.25 8.37
CA ALA A 243 -23.29 -1.10 9.52
C ALA A 243 -24.28 -2.23 9.19
N THR A 244 -25.22 -2.01 8.27
CA THR A 244 -26.23 -3.01 7.89
C THR A 244 -25.62 -4.19 7.13
N ALA A 245 -24.39 -4.05 6.60
CA ALA A 245 -23.70 -5.11 5.89
C ALA A 245 -23.46 -6.34 6.78
N VAL A 246 -23.28 -6.17 8.09
CA VAL A 246 -23.12 -7.28 9.05
C VAL A 246 -24.33 -8.23 9.04
N LEU A 247 -25.52 -7.74 8.66
CA LEU A 247 -26.75 -8.54 8.64
C LEU A 247 -26.92 -9.39 7.38
N VAL A 248 -26.23 -9.05 6.29
CA VAL A 248 -26.48 -9.62 4.95
C VAL A 248 -25.24 -10.20 4.30
N LEU A 249 -24.05 -9.80 4.75
CA LEU A 249 -22.77 -10.33 4.27
C LEU A 249 -22.14 -11.26 5.31
N PRO A 250 -21.45 -12.32 4.86
CA PRO A 250 -20.62 -13.11 5.77
C PRO A 250 -19.52 -12.23 6.38
N PRO A 251 -19.13 -12.47 7.65
CA PRO A 251 -18.03 -11.75 8.28
C PRO A 251 -16.76 -11.83 7.42
N PRO A 252 -16.16 -10.69 7.05
CA PRO A 252 -15.06 -10.68 6.12
C PRO A 252 -13.78 -11.12 6.82
N THR A 253 -13.01 -11.94 6.13
CA THR A 253 -11.68 -12.39 6.59
C THR A 253 -10.62 -11.94 5.59
N VAL A 254 -9.35 -12.08 5.96
CA VAL A 254 -8.25 -11.72 5.08
C VAL A 254 -8.31 -12.48 3.73
N ASP A 255 -8.73 -13.75 3.75
CA ASP A 255 -8.82 -14.59 2.54
C ASP A 255 -9.99 -14.19 1.60
N GLY A 256 -11.00 -13.47 2.11
CA GLY A 256 -12.15 -12.94 1.34
C GLY A 256 -12.20 -11.41 1.28
N SER A 257 -11.09 -10.73 1.57
CA SER A 257 -11.02 -9.29 1.85
C SER A 257 -11.50 -8.40 0.70
N TYR A 258 -11.43 -8.85 -0.55
CA TYR A 258 -11.84 -8.09 -1.72
C TYR A 258 -13.32 -7.66 -1.66
N THR A 259 -14.22 -8.52 -1.15
CA THR A 259 -15.65 -8.20 -1.07
C THR A 259 -15.88 -7.05 -0.10
N PHE A 260 -15.21 -7.09 1.04
CA PHE A 260 -15.24 -6.02 2.02
C PHE A 260 -14.61 -4.73 1.49
N VAL A 261 -13.40 -4.80 0.94
CA VAL A 261 -12.69 -3.61 0.46
C VAL A 261 -13.45 -2.93 -0.67
N PHE A 262 -13.90 -3.67 -1.69
CA PHE A 262 -14.62 -3.07 -2.82
C PHE A 262 -15.95 -2.45 -2.40
N SER A 263 -16.70 -3.08 -1.50
CA SER A 263 -17.98 -2.54 -1.03
C SER A 263 -17.79 -1.31 -0.14
N VAL A 264 -16.81 -1.29 0.76
CA VAL A 264 -16.48 -0.10 1.56
C VAL A 264 -15.98 1.05 0.67
N LEU A 265 -15.14 0.77 -0.33
CA LEU A 265 -14.69 1.77 -1.30
C LEU A 265 -15.86 2.34 -2.12
N ALA A 266 -16.83 1.52 -2.51
CA ALA A 266 -18.04 1.99 -3.19
C ALA A 266 -18.82 3.00 -2.32
N VAL A 267 -18.96 2.73 -1.02
CA VAL A 267 -19.58 3.69 -0.08
C VAL A 267 -18.75 4.97 0.04
N GLY A 268 -17.42 4.86 0.11
CA GLY A 268 -16.50 5.99 0.05
C GLY A 268 -16.69 6.84 -1.19
N PHE A 269 -16.84 6.21 -2.36
CA PHE A 269 -17.06 6.87 -3.64
C PHE A 269 -18.39 7.65 -3.67
N VAL A 270 -19.48 7.04 -3.20
CA VAL A 270 -20.78 7.72 -3.04
C VAL A 270 -20.65 8.95 -2.14
N GLY A 271 -19.87 8.85 -1.06
CA GLY A 271 -19.52 10.00 -0.23
C GLY A 271 -18.66 11.04 -0.97
N ALA A 272 -17.72 10.63 -1.80
CA ALA A 272 -16.77 11.50 -2.49
C ALA A 272 -17.39 12.28 -3.68
N VAL A 273 -18.34 11.70 -4.40
CA VAL A 273 -18.89 12.26 -5.65
C VAL A 273 -20.32 12.75 -5.44
N PRO A 274 -20.58 14.07 -5.46
CA PRO A 274 -21.93 14.58 -5.33
C PRO A 274 -22.72 14.32 -6.63
N PRO A 275 -24.05 14.16 -6.57
CA PRO A 275 -24.90 13.96 -7.75
C PRO A 275 -25.06 15.23 -8.63
N ARG A 276 -24.13 16.19 -8.55
CA ARG A 276 -24.19 17.50 -9.23
C ARG A 276 -23.27 17.54 -10.45
N LYS A 277 -23.55 18.45 -11.39
CA LYS A 277 -22.80 18.64 -12.65
C LYS A 277 -21.30 18.98 -12.48
N HIS A 278 -20.87 19.41 -11.30
CA HIS A 278 -19.47 19.80 -11.06
C HIS A 278 -18.81 18.84 -10.07
N LEU A 279 -17.70 18.25 -10.50
CA LEU A 279 -16.86 17.43 -9.64
C LEU A 279 -16.23 18.30 -8.54
N PRO A 280 -16.11 17.77 -7.31
CA PRO A 280 -15.46 18.47 -6.22
C PRO A 280 -13.96 18.62 -6.49
N GLU A 281 -13.35 19.60 -5.85
CA GLU A 281 -11.89 19.72 -5.81
C GLU A 281 -11.24 18.42 -5.27
N GLY A 282 -10.10 18.02 -5.85
CA GLY A 282 -9.45 16.74 -5.54
C GLY A 282 -9.23 16.48 -4.05
N LEU A 283 -8.72 17.46 -3.29
CA LEU A 283 -8.54 17.30 -1.84
C LEU A 283 -9.87 17.09 -1.11
N THR A 284 -10.92 17.81 -1.49
CA THR A 284 -12.27 17.63 -0.93
C THR A 284 -12.81 16.23 -1.26
N ALA A 285 -12.62 15.75 -2.48
CA ALA A 285 -13.06 14.43 -2.91
C ALA A 285 -12.35 13.32 -2.11
N VAL A 286 -11.01 13.37 -2.06
CA VAL A 286 -10.16 12.41 -1.35
C VAL A 286 -10.45 12.41 0.15
N THR A 287 -10.43 13.58 0.80
CA THR A 287 -10.67 13.68 2.25
C THR A 287 -12.08 13.21 2.61
N THR A 288 -13.10 13.56 1.82
CA THR A 288 -14.46 13.11 2.10
C THR A 288 -14.62 11.61 1.86
N GLY A 289 -14.10 11.08 0.74
CA GLY A 289 -14.18 9.67 0.43
C GLY A 289 -13.48 8.80 1.48
N LEU A 290 -12.25 9.18 1.85
CA LEU A 290 -11.48 8.51 2.89
C LEU A 290 -12.17 8.56 4.26
N ALA A 291 -12.80 9.69 4.61
CA ALA A 291 -13.63 9.79 5.81
C ALA A 291 -14.85 8.86 5.73
N GLY A 292 -15.51 8.76 4.57
CA GLY A 292 -16.62 7.82 4.36
C GLY A 292 -16.21 6.36 4.54
N VAL A 293 -15.06 5.97 3.98
CA VAL A 293 -14.44 4.64 4.14
C VAL A 293 -14.11 4.37 5.62
N THR A 294 -13.57 5.36 6.32
CA THR A 294 -13.24 5.26 7.76
C THR A 294 -14.50 5.06 8.60
N VAL A 295 -15.54 5.88 8.35
CA VAL A 295 -16.83 5.77 9.04
C VAL A 295 -17.50 4.43 8.75
N ALA A 296 -17.44 3.93 7.51
CA ALA A 296 -17.99 2.64 7.13
C ALA A 296 -17.29 1.47 7.85
N GLY A 297 -15.95 1.46 7.87
CA GLY A 297 -15.19 0.45 8.63
C GLY A 297 -15.50 0.48 10.12
N MET A 298 -15.65 1.67 10.71
CA MET A 298 -16.01 1.81 12.12
C MET A 298 -17.43 1.40 12.43
N ALA A 299 -18.38 1.76 11.56
CA ALA A 299 -19.77 1.36 11.70
C ALA A 299 -19.93 -0.17 11.60
N TYR A 300 -19.20 -0.82 10.69
CA TYR A 300 -19.12 -2.28 10.60
C TYR A 300 -18.53 -2.90 11.86
N LEU A 301 -17.39 -2.39 12.35
CA LEU A 301 -16.74 -2.90 13.57
C LEU A 301 -17.69 -2.85 14.77
N LEU A 302 -18.33 -1.70 14.99
CA LEU A 302 -19.25 -1.52 16.11
C LEU A 302 -20.45 -2.47 16.01
N ALA A 303 -21.06 -2.60 14.82
CA ALA A 303 -22.16 -3.52 14.58
C ALA A 303 -21.74 -4.99 14.83
N TYR A 304 -20.57 -5.40 14.32
CA TYR A 304 -20.02 -6.74 14.51
C TYR A 304 -19.83 -7.06 16.00
N LEU A 305 -19.18 -6.17 16.76
CA LEU A 305 -18.97 -6.34 18.20
C LEU A 305 -20.30 -6.43 18.97
N THR A 306 -21.31 -5.64 18.58
CA THR A 306 -22.62 -5.69 19.26
C THR A 306 -23.40 -6.97 18.98
N MET A 307 -23.31 -7.53 17.77
CA MET A 307 -23.98 -8.78 17.42
C MET A 307 -23.35 -9.98 18.12
N ASP A 308 -22.03 -9.99 18.24
CA ASP A 308 -21.30 -11.09 18.88
C ASP A 308 -21.45 -11.08 20.41
N LEU A 309 -21.72 -9.91 21.01
CA LEU A 309 -22.03 -9.77 22.44
C LEU A 309 -23.50 -10.08 22.80
N ALA A 310 -24.43 -10.05 21.83
CA ALA A 310 -25.86 -10.23 22.09
C ALA A 310 -26.22 -11.59 22.75
N PRO A 311 -25.62 -12.73 22.35
CA PRO A 311 -25.86 -14.01 23.01
C PRO A 311 -25.35 -14.06 24.47
N LEU A 312 -24.22 -13.40 24.75
CA LEU A 312 -23.61 -13.36 26.09
C LEU A 312 -24.41 -12.49 27.06
N LEU A 313 -24.94 -11.37 26.59
CA LEU A 313 -25.83 -10.50 27.38
C LEU A 313 -27.20 -11.15 27.62
N ALA A 314 -27.71 -11.93 26.66
CA ALA A 314 -28.94 -12.70 26.82
C ALA A 314 -28.81 -13.81 27.90
N LEU A 315 -27.61 -14.39 28.08
CA LEU A 315 -27.33 -15.37 29.13
C LEU A 315 -27.14 -14.73 30.51
N ALA A 316 -26.56 -13.52 30.58
CA ALA A 316 -26.37 -12.79 31.84
C ALA A 316 -27.67 -12.19 32.41
N GLY A 317 -28.72 -12.06 31.58
CA GLY A 317 -30.03 -11.55 31.97
C GLY A 317 -31.06 -12.62 32.39
N GLN A 318 -30.70 -13.90 32.39
CA GLN A 318 -31.57 -14.97 32.90
C GLN A 318 -31.41 -15.06 34.43
N PRO A 319 -32.47 -14.87 35.23
CA PRO A 319 -32.40 -15.17 36.67
C PRO A 319 -32.16 -16.68 36.84
N PHE A 320 -31.18 -17.02 37.70
CA PHE A 320 -30.92 -18.40 38.15
C PHE A 320 -32.15 -19.04 38.80
#